data_AF-A0A7Y5Q109-F1
#
_entry.id   AF-A0A7Y5Q109-F1
#
_cell.length_a   1.000
_cell.length_b   1.000
_cell.length_c   1.000
_cell.angle_alpha   90.00
_cell.angle_beta   90.00
_cell.angle_gamma   90.00
#
_symmetry.space_group_name_H-M   'P 1'
#
loop_
_entity.id
_entity.type
_entity.pdbx_description
1 polymer ?
#
loop_
_entity_poly.entity_id
_entity_poly.type
_entity_poly.pdbx_seq_one_letter_code
_entity_poly.pdbx_strand_id
1 'polypeptide(L)'
;DSERVEAFVRSSGIERIDPSAEFDTPCDVFSPCALGGILHDLSVLRLRARIVAGAANNVLASPAHGEQLHERGVLYVPDYAINSGALIRGARFHLDGVREPIERIAARVGAVVADVLAQSKAQGLSPARVAEREAEMVVERRRSER
;
A
#
# COMPACT_ATOMS: atom_id res chain seq x y z
N ASP A 1 3.25 22.31 9.91
CA ASP A 1 2.34 23.15 10.70
C ASP A 1 2.15 22.49 12.06
N SER A 2 2.93 22.91 13.05
CA SER A 2 2.94 22.31 14.39
C SER A 2 1.63 22.53 15.14
N GLU A 3 1.00 23.69 14.96
CA GLU A 3 -0.26 24.04 15.61
C GLU A 3 -1.42 23.16 15.15
N ARG A 4 -1.51 22.87 13.84
CA ARG A 4 -2.51 21.93 13.32
C ARG A 4 -2.34 20.52 13.89
N VAL A 5 -1.10 20.06 14.02
CA VAL A 5 -0.82 18.74 14.60
C VAL A 5 -1.21 18.72 16.08
N GLU A 6 -0.86 19.73 16.86
CA GLU A 6 -1.23 19.83 18.28
C GLU A 6 -2.74 19.93 18.51
N ALA A 7 -3.45 20.69 17.66
CA ALA A 7 -4.91 20.76 17.70
C ALA A 7 -5.53 19.38 17.43
N PHE A 8 -5.05 18.68 16.40
CA PHE A 8 -5.54 17.35 16.03
C PHE A 8 -5.27 16.32 17.14
N VAL A 9 -4.05 16.26 17.67
CA VAL A 9 -3.64 15.34 18.75
C VAL A 9 -4.55 15.50 19.98
N ARG A 10 -4.80 16.75 20.42
CA ARG A 10 -5.67 17.03 21.56
C ARG A 10 -7.10 16.53 21.38
N SER A 11 -7.60 16.50 20.14
CA SER A 11 -8.98 16.10 19.83
C SER A 11 -9.18 14.63 19.46
N SER A 12 -8.11 13.87 19.21
CA SER A 12 -8.19 12.57 18.52
C SER A 12 -7.78 11.36 19.36
N GLY A 13 -7.21 11.58 20.56
CA GLY A 13 -6.71 10.49 21.40
C GLY A 13 -5.50 9.76 20.80
N ILE A 14 -4.83 10.38 19.82
CA ILE A 14 -3.67 9.83 19.13
C ILE A 14 -2.39 10.27 19.85
N GLU A 15 -1.43 9.36 19.97
CA GLU A 15 -0.09 9.70 20.43
C GLU A 15 0.75 10.26 19.27
N ARG A 16 1.35 11.44 19.48
CA ARG A 16 2.33 11.97 18.55
C ARG A 16 3.69 11.37 18.86
N ILE A 17 4.30 10.75 17.86
CA ILE A 17 5.70 10.35 17.89
C ILE A 17 6.58 11.36 17.16
N ASP A 18 7.89 11.32 17.43
CA ASP A 18 8.87 12.05 16.63
C ASP A 18 8.94 11.41 15.23
N PRO A 19 8.97 12.21 14.13
CA PRO A 19 9.13 11.67 12.79
C PRO A 19 10.35 10.74 12.63
N SER A 20 11.44 11.02 13.36
CA SER A 20 12.63 10.17 13.32
C SER A 20 12.43 8.78 13.94
N ALA A 21 11.38 8.59 14.76
CA ALA A 21 11.06 7.35 15.44
C ALA A 21 10.00 6.50 14.70
N GLU A 22 9.49 6.95 13.55
CA GLU A 22 8.36 6.32 12.86
C GLU A 22 8.57 4.85 12.49
N PHE A 23 9.81 4.45 12.17
CA PHE A 23 10.14 3.06 11.84
C PHE A 23 10.43 2.21 13.09
N ASP A 24 10.98 2.81 14.15
CA ASP A 24 11.38 2.10 15.37
C ASP A 24 10.24 1.94 16.38
N THR A 25 9.14 2.68 16.21
CA THR A 25 7.97 2.60 17.07
C THR A 25 7.25 1.27 16.84
N PRO A 26 7.13 0.40 17.86
CA PRO A 26 6.39 -0.85 17.71
C PRO A 26 4.92 -0.59 17.39
N CYS A 27 4.43 -1.20 16.33
CA CYS A 27 3.02 -1.17 15.97
C CYS A 27 2.63 -2.42 15.16
N ASP A 28 1.33 -2.63 14.99
CA ASP A 28 0.85 -3.74 14.17
C ASP A 28 0.91 -3.39 12.68
N VAL A 29 0.47 -2.18 12.34
CA VAL A 29 0.36 -1.67 10.97
C VAL A 29 1.07 -0.34 10.88
N PHE A 30 2.08 -0.27 10.00
CA PHE A 30 2.66 0.97 9.54
C PHE A 30 1.92 1.45 8.28
N SER A 31 1.32 2.63 8.33
CA SER A 31 0.50 3.17 7.25
C SER A 31 1.12 4.42 6.62
N PRO A 32 2.04 4.27 5.66
CA PRO A 32 2.67 5.41 5.03
C PRO A 32 1.70 6.16 4.13
N CYS A 33 1.45 7.43 4.45
CA CYS A 33 0.48 8.27 3.75
C CYS A 33 1.04 9.62 3.28
N ALA A 34 2.35 9.85 3.43
CA ALA A 34 2.99 11.14 3.14
C ALA A 34 3.83 11.10 1.86
N LEU A 35 4.98 10.41 1.87
CA LEU A 35 5.96 10.41 0.79
C LEU A 35 6.31 8.99 0.34
N GLY A 36 6.77 8.87 -0.91
CA GLY A 36 7.37 7.67 -1.46
C GLY A 36 8.87 7.54 -1.13
N GLY A 37 9.44 6.38 -1.42
CA GLY A 37 10.85 6.06 -1.22
C GLY A 37 11.24 5.86 0.25
N ILE A 38 10.26 5.86 1.15
CA ILE A 38 10.51 5.82 2.59
C ILE A 38 10.95 4.44 3.07
N LEU A 39 10.67 3.37 2.32
CA LEU A 39 11.17 2.02 2.59
C LEU A 39 12.38 1.75 1.69
N HIS A 40 13.56 1.95 2.26
CA HIS A 40 14.87 1.78 1.66
C HIS A 40 15.77 0.96 2.60
N ASP A 41 17.03 0.72 2.22
CA ASP A 41 17.96 -0.19 2.93
C ASP A 41 18.00 0.00 4.46
N LEU A 42 17.95 1.24 4.96
CA LEU A 42 18.03 1.52 6.41
C LEU A 42 16.67 1.42 7.10
N SER A 43 15.61 1.96 6.49
CA SER A 43 14.29 2.01 7.12
C SER A 43 13.60 0.66 7.13
N VAL A 44 13.83 -0.18 6.11
CA VAL A 44 13.37 -1.57 6.11
C VAL A 44 13.91 -2.28 7.35
N LEU A 45 15.20 -2.20 7.64
CA LEU A 45 15.82 -2.87 8.80
C LEU A 45 15.28 -2.36 10.15
N ARG A 46 14.99 -1.06 10.24
CA ARG A 46 14.47 -0.42 11.47
C ARG A 46 12.99 -0.73 11.72
N LEU A 47 12.21 -0.94 10.66
CA LEU A 47 10.76 -1.11 10.73
C LEU A 47 10.38 -2.23 11.69
N ARG A 48 9.64 -1.89 12.75
CA ARG A 48 9.13 -2.83 13.77
C ARG A 48 7.69 -3.29 13.53
N ALA A 49 7.04 -2.81 12.49
CA ALA A 49 5.67 -3.18 12.15
C ALA A 49 5.56 -4.59 11.57
N ARG A 50 4.40 -5.22 11.75
CA ARG A 50 4.08 -6.53 11.13
C ARG A 50 3.47 -6.38 9.74
N ILE A 51 2.83 -5.25 9.47
CA ILE A 51 2.14 -4.95 8.23
C ILE A 51 2.53 -3.55 7.76
N VAL A 52 2.76 -3.39 6.46
CA VAL A 52 2.85 -2.10 5.78
C VAL A 52 1.68 -1.97 4.83
N ALA A 53 0.78 -1.02 5.11
CA ALA A 53 -0.41 -0.76 4.30
C ALA A 53 -0.80 0.72 4.40
N GLY A 54 -0.54 1.49 3.34
CA GLY A 54 -0.76 2.94 3.34
C GLY A 54 -1.10 3.49 1.96
N ALA A 55 -1.43 4.79 1.93
CA ALA A 55 -1.93 5.48 0.74
C ALA A 55 -0.84 6.20 -0.07
N ALA A 56 0.40 6.27 0.43
CA ALA A 56 1.51 6.90 -0.29
C ALA A 56 1.80 6.17 -1.62
N ASN A 57 2.33 6.91 -2.59
CA ASN A 57 2.78 6.34 -3.86
C ASN A 57 4.29 6.05 -3.80
N ASN A 58 4.73 5.00 -4.48
CA ASN A 58 6.13 4.58 -4.57
C ASN A 58 6.75 4.34 -3.20
N VAL A 59 6.05 3.63 -2.29
CA VAL A 59 6.49 3.45 -0.88
C VAL A 59 7.86 2.79 -0.80
N LEU A 60 8.12 1.79 -1.65
CA LEU A 60 9.41 1.13 -1.78
C LEU A 60 10.36 2.00 -2.61
N ALA A 61 11.58 2.24 -2.11
CA ALA A 61 12.63 2.93 -2.88
C ALA A 61 13.16 2.09 -4.05
N SER A 62 12.95 0.76 -3.99
CA SER A 62 13.25 -0.18 -5.07
C SER A 62 12.42 -1.46 -4.89
N PRO A 63 12.18 -2.25 -5.96
CA PRO A 63 11.44 -3.51 -5.86
C PRO A 63 12.06 -4.51 -4.87
N ALA A 64 13.40 -4.49 -4.71
CA ALA A 64 14.11 -5.41 -3.82
C ALA A 64 13.67 -5.27 -2.34
N HIS A 65 13.26 -4.08 -1.92
CA HIS A 65 12.77 -3.85 -0.56
C HIS A 65 11.47 -4.61 -0.27
N GLY A 66 10.66 -4.91 -1.28
CA GLY A 66 9.46 -5.75 -1.13
C GLY A 66 9.81 -7.20 -0.79
N GLU A 67 10.88 -7.74 -1.39
CA GLU A 67 11.41 -9.07 -1.07
C GLU A 67 12.05 -9.08 0.33
N GLN A 68 12.84 -8.07 0.67
CA GLN A 68 13.45 -7.95 2.01
C GLN A 68 12.39 -7.89 3.12
N LEU A 69 11.28 -7.17 2.92
CA LEU A 69 10.16 -7.16 3.86
C LEU A 69 9.54 -8.55 4.00
N HIS A 70 9.34 -9.25 2.88
CA HIS A 70 8.79 -10.61 2.88
C HIS A 70 9.69 -11.61 3.61
N GLU A 71 11.00 -11.60 3.34
CA GLU A 71 12.01 -12.44 4.02
C GLU A 71 12.03 -12.20 5.53
N ARG A 72 11.77 -10.97 5.97
CA ARG A 72 11.65 -10.58 7.39
C ARG A 72 10.29 -10.92 8.01
N GLY A 73 9.36 -11.48 7.24
CA GLY A 73 8.01 -11.79 7.70
C GLY A 73 7.12 -10.54 7.89
N VAL A 74 7.48 -9.41 7.29
CA VAL A 74 6.67 -8.18 7.27
C VAL A 74 5.76 -8.19 6.05
N LEU A 75 4.45 -8.11 6.27
CA LEU A 75 3.46 -8.11 5.20
C LEU A 75 3.38 -6.73 4.54
N TYR A 76 3.95 -6.57 3.36
CA TYR A 76 3.76 -5.37 2.53
C TYR A 76 2.55 -5.53 1.61
N VAL A 77 1.60 -4.59 1.69
CA VAL A 77 0.51 -4.47 0.72
C VAL A 77 0.96 -3.54 -0.41
N PRO A 78 0.95 -3.98 -1.68
CA PRO A 78 1.39 -3.15 -2.81
C PRO A 78 0.63 -1.83 -2.88
N ASP A 79 1.38 -0.73 -2.83
CA ASP A 79 0.88 0.64 -2.79
C ASP A 79 -0.09 0.96 -3.94
N TYR A 80 0.31 0.66 -5.18
CA TYR A 80 -0.51 0.90 -6.38
C TYR A 80 -1.81 0.08 -6.39
N ALA A 81 -1.88 -1.03 -5.65
CA ALA A 81 -3.11 -1.81 -5.52
C ALA A 81 -4.04 -1.18 -4.48
N ILE A 82 -3.55 -0.95 -3.25
CA ILE A 82 -4.37 -0.44 -2.13
C ILE A 82 -4.81 1.02 -2.35
N ASN A 83 -4.00 1.86 -3.01
CA ASN A 83 -4.30 3.28 -3.20
C ASN A 83 -5.05 3.59 -4.52
N SER A 84 -5.43 2.57 -5.29
CA SER A 84 -6.01 2.69 -6.65
C SER A 84 -7.40 3.34 -6.71
N GLY A 85 -8.06 3.60 -5.58
CA GLY A 85 -9.45 4.05 -5.53
C GLY A 85 -9.73 5.35 -6.28
N ALA A 86 -8.83 6.35 -6.18
CA ALA A 86 -8.99 7.62 -6.87
C ALA A 86 -8.87 7.46 -8.40
N LEU A 87 -7.93 6.61 -8.85
CA LEU A 87 -7.74 6.30 -10.26
C LEU A 87 -8.97 5.61 -10.84
N ILE A 88 -9.49 4.59 -10.15
CA ILE A 88 -10.71 3.87 -10.56
C ILE A 88 -11.89 4.84 -10.69
N ARG A 89 -12.11 5.69 -9.68
CA ARG A 89 -13.20 6.66 -9.68
C ARG A 89 -13.08 7.67 -10.83
N GLY A 90 -11.88 8.19 -11.05
CA GLY A 90 -11.59 9.12 -12.14
C GLY A 90 -11.80 8.49 -13.52
N ALA A 91 -11.29 7.28 -13.73
CA ALA A 91 -11.44 6.55 -15.00
C ALA A 91 -12.91 6.24 -15.30
N ARG A 92 -13.68 5.74 -14.33
CA ARG A 92 -15.12 5.46 -14.49
C ARG A 92 -15.93 6.72 -14.83
N PHE A 93 -15.56 7.85 -14.24
CA PHE A 93 -16.19 9.12 -14.57
C PHE A 93 -15.83 9.57 -15.99
N HIS A 94 -14.55 9.53 -16.36
CA HIS A 94 -14.08 10.05 -17.64
C HIS A 94 -14.50 9.18 -18.85
N LEU A 95 -14.47 7.86 -18.70
CA LEU A 95 -14.76 6.92 -19.79
C LEU A 95 -16.25 6.60 -19.90
N ASP A 96 -16.95 6.50 -18.77
CA ASP A 96 -18.33 5.98 -18.73
C ASP A 96 -19.35 7.02 -18.23
N GLY A 97 -18.91 8.20 -17.77
CA GLY A 97 -19.78 9.18 -17.12
C GLY A 97 -20.30 8.74 -15.74
N VAL A 98 -19.78 7.65 -15.17
CA VAL A 98 -20.32 7.03 -13.96
C VAL A 98 -19.59 7.52 -12.71
N ARG A 99 -20.34 8.08 -11.76
CA ARG A 99 -19.86 8.37 -10.40
C ARG A 99 -20.15 7.19 -9.48
N GLU A 100 -19.22 6.24 -9.46
CA GLU A 100 -19.34 5.05 -8.61
C GLU A 100 -19.21 5.40 -7.11
N PRO A 101 -20.04 4.83 -6.22
CA PRO A 101 -19.90 4.98 -4.77
C PRO A 101 -18.55 4.48 -4.26
N ILE A 102 -17.99 5.17 -3.27
CA ILE A 102 -16.64 4.88 -2.74
C ILE A 102 -16.59 3.47 -2.12
N GLU A 103 -17.68 3.04 -1.52
CA GLU A 103 -17.82 1.72 -0.88
C GLU A 103 -17.69 0.60 -1.90
N ARG A 104 -18.23 0.80 -3.12
CA ARG A 104 -18.15 -0.19 -4.20
C ARG A 104 -16.74 -0.27 -4.78
N ILE A 105 -16.06 0.87 -4.87
CA ILE A 105 -14.65 0.93 -5.27
C ILE A 105 -13.79 0.25 -4.20
N ALA A 106 -13.98 0.60 -2.92
CA ALA A 106 -13.24 0.04 -1.80
C ALA A 106 -13.40 -1.48 -1.69
N ALA A 107 -14.61 -2.01 -1.88
CA ALA A 107 -14.85 -3.45 -1.90
C ALA A 107 -14.06 -4.15 -3.02
N ARG A 108 -13.96 -3.53 -4.19
CA ARG A 108 -13.19 -4.07 -5.33
C ARG A 108 -11.68 -4.03 -5.07
N VAL A 109 -11.18 -2.92 -4.54
CA VAL A 109 -9.77 -2.79 -4.13
C VAL A 109 -9.43 -3.83 -3.07
N GLY A 110 -10.30 -4.00 -2.07
CA GLY A 110 -10.13 -5.01 -1.03
C GLY A 110 -10.08 -6.43 -1.58
N ALA A 111 -10.94 -6.77 -2.54
CA ALA A 111 -10.92 -8.08 -3.20
C ALA A 111 -9.61 -8.34 -3.94
N VAL A 112 -9.15 -7.38 -4.77
CA VAL A 112 -7.87 -7.50 -5.50
C VAL A 112 -6.70 -7.67 -4.54
N VAL A 113 -6.64 -6.86 -3.48
CA VAL A 113 -5.59 -6.98 -2.46
C VAL A 113 -5.67 -8.35 -1.78
N ALA A 114 -6.86 -8.81 -1.39
CA ALA A 114 -7.03 -10.12 -0.75
C ALA A 114 -6.55 -11.27 -1.65
N ASP A 115 -6.85 -11.21 -2.95
CA ASP A 115 -6.41 -12.21 -3.93
C ASP A 115 -4.88 -12.24 -4.07
N VAL A 116 -4.23 -11.08 -4.20
CA VAL A 116 -2.77 -10.96 -4.23
C VAL A 116 -2.15 -11.56 -2.95
N LEU A 117 -2.70 -11.24 -1.78
CA LEU A 117 -2.19 -11.77 -0.52
C LEU A 117 -2.38 -13.28 -0.39
N ALA A 118 -3.52 -13.80 -0.84
CA ALA A 118 -3.79 -15.24 -0.85
C ALA A 118 -2.81 -15.99 -1.78
N GLN A 119 -2.56 -15.46 -2.97
CA GLN A 119 -1.61 -16.03 -3.91
C GLN A 119 -0.17 -15.93 -3.42
N SER A 120 0.24 -14.80 -2.83
CA SER A 120 1.54 -14.63 -2.18
C SER A 120 1.77 -15.71 -1.14
N LYS A 121 0.79 -15.96 -0.26
CA LYS A 121 0.84 -17.03 0.73
C LYS A 121 0.94 -18.42 0.10
N ALA A 122 0.16 -18.68 -0.95
CA ALA A 122 0.14 -19.99 -1.62
C ALA A 122 1.44 -20.31 -2.35
N GLN A 123 2.11 -19.29 -2.92
CA GLN A 123 3.33 -19.45 -3.71
C GLN A 123 4.62 -19.24 -2.91
N GLY A 124 4.53 -18.69 -1.70
CA GLY A 124 5.71 -18.31 -0.91
C GLY A 124 6.52 -17.19 -1.56
N LEU A 125 5.84 -16.25 -2.22
CA LEU A 125 6.45 -15.10 -2.90
C LEU A 125 6.02 -13.80 -2.24
N SER A 126 6.82 -12.73 -2.38
CA SER A 126 6.42 -11.41 -1.89
C SER A 126 5.11 -10.93 -2.55
N PRO A 127 4.22 -10.24 -1.82
CA PRO A 127 3.03 -9.64 -2.42
C PRO A 127 3.33 -8.67 -3.56
N ALA A 128 4.46 -7.95 -3.48
CA ALA A 128 4.90 -7.05 -4.54
C ALA A 128 5.16 -7.81 -5.86
N ARG A 129 5.86 -8.94 -5.79
CA ARG A 129 6.13 -9.79 -6.96
C ARG A 129 4.86 -10.44 -7.50
N VAL A 130 3.95 -10.87 -6.64
CA VAL A 130 2.67 -11.44 -7.08
C VAL A 130 1.82 -10.40 -7.80
N ALA A 131 1.67 -9.19 -7.23
CA ALA A 131 0.91 -8.13 -7.85
C ALA A 131 1.47 -7.71 -9.22
N GLU A 132 2.80 -7.65 -9.36
CA GLU A 132 3.44 -7.35 -10.64
C GLU A 132 3.09 -8.40 -11.71
N ARG A 133 3.24 -9.68 -11.37
CA ARG A 133 2.91 -10.79 -12.28
C ARG A 133 1.45 -10.80 -12.68
N GLU A 134 0.54 -10.58 -11.73
CA GLU A 134 -0.90 -10.51 -12.01
C GLU A 134 -1.23 -9.34 -12.95
N ALA A 135 -0.61 -8.18 -12.74
CA ALA A 135 -0.77 -7.03 -13.62
C ALA A 135 -0.27 -7.32 -15.04
N GLU A 136 0.92 -7.91 -15.18
CA GLU A 136 1.50 -8.34 -16.47
C GLU A 136 0.56 -9.32 -17.19
N MET A 137 0.10 -10.38 -16.51
CA MET A 137 -0.82 -11.37 -17.08
C MET A 137 -2.13 -10.75 -17.57
N VAL A 138 -2.70 -9.81 -16.81
CA VAL A 138 -3.91 -9.09 -17.23
C VAL A 138 -3.65 -8.29 -18.51
N VAL A 139 -2.54 -7.58 -18.59
CA VAL A 139 -2.18 -6.78 -19.78
C VAL A 139 -1.96 -7.67 -20.99
N GLU A 140 -1.22 -8.78 -20.86
CA GLU A 140 -0.95 -9.74 -21.93
C GLU A 140 -2.23 -10.38 -22.45
N ARG A 141 -3.09 -10.86 -21.56
CA ARG A 141 -4.39 -11.43 -21.92
C ARG A 141 -5.21 -10.44 -22.75
N ARG A 142 -5.31 -9.18 -22.30
CA ARG A 142 -6.05 -8.13 -23.02
C ARG A 142 -5.44 -7.77 -24.37
N ARG A 143 -4.14 -7.95 -24.55
CA ARG A 143 -3.48 -7.79 -25.87
C ARG A 143 -3.80 -8.94 -26.81
N SER A 144 -3.85 -10.17 -26.30
CA SER A 144 -4.18 -11.36 -27.10
C SER A 144 -5.65 -11.43 -27.54
N GLU A 145 -6.55 -10.75 -26.82
CA GLU A 145 -7.98 -10.64 -27.13
C GLU A 145 -8.30 -9.57 -28.20
N ARG A 146 -7.29 -8.83 -28.70
CA ARG A 146 -7.42 -7.79 -29.74
C ARG A 146 -6.88 -8.27 -31.08
#